data_AF-A0A557SVS1-F1
#
_entry.id   AF-A0A557SVS1-F1
#
_cell.length_a   1.000
_cell.length_b   1.000
_cell.length_c   1.000
_cell.angle_alpha   90.00
_cell.angle_beta   90.00
_cell.angle_gamma   90.00
#
_symmetry.space_group_name_H-M   'P 1'
#
loop_
_entity.id
_entity.type
_entity.pdbx_description
1 polymer ?
#
loop_
_entity_poly.entity_id
_entity_poly.type
_entity_poly.pdbx_seq_one_letter_code
_entity_poly.pdbx_strand_id
1 'polypeptide(L)'
;MTESIHSLVSKSVISSTTCRKFLDSDGISSNNLLLKDQSGKVLLNCRNVNALKGKIDGVGVSFAITKNLDEYQFLMCKYIPALPDHDVFKLKFQKMRLLIILFINKMVDVLLQPKINSKILTELNKHGNAILLEVSELTHEYRERDKNDSVTHNFSNQNIDKINLKMDYFIQFDATEIQINRILLSIYGFDIAGSAIE
;
A
#
# COMPACT_ATOMS: atom_id res chain seq x y z
N MET A 1 15.65 -14.89 1.06
CA MET A 1 14.97 -15.09 -0.24
C MET A 1 14.19 -13.83 -0.52
N THR A 2 14.68 -13.00 -1.43
CA THR A 2 14.01 -11.79 -1.86
C THR A 2 12.92 -12.22 -2.84
N GLU A 3 11.66 -12.06 -2.45
CA GLU A 3 10.55 -12.33 -3.35
C GLU A 3 10.55 -11.29 -4.49
N SER A 4 10.37 -11.73 -5.74
CA SER A 4 10.32 -10.82 -6.89
C SER A 4 9.14 -9.84 -6.75
N ILE A 5 9.32 -8.59 -7.19
CA ILE A 5 8.25 -7.58 -7.24
C ILE A 5 7.03 -8.10 -8.03
N HIS A 6 7.26 -8.92 -9.07
CA HIS A 6 6.19 -9.55 -9.82
C HIS A 6 5.37 -10.49 -8.95
N SER A 7 6.01 -11.33 -8.14
CA SER A 7 5.31 -12.23 -7.21
C SER A 7 4.53 -11.45 -6.16
N LEU A 8 5.08 -10.35 -5.65
CA LEU A 8 4.39 -9.47 -4.70
C LEU A 8 3.16 -8.80 -5.31
N VAL A 9 3.27 -8.25 -6.53
CA VAL A 9 2.14 -7.66 -7.25
C VAL A 9 1.08 -8.73 -7.53
N SER A 10 1.47 -9.88 -8.09
CA SER A 10 0.56 -10.99 -8.37
C SER A 10 -0.17 -11.45 -7.12
N LYS A 11 0.52 -11.64 -5.99
CA LYS A 11 -0.14 -11.99 -4.71
C LYS A 11 -1.07 -10.89 -4.23
N SER A 12 -0.68 -9.62 -4.31
CA SER A 12 -1.52 -8.49 -3.88
C SER A 12 -2.83 -8.38 -4.68
N VAL A 13 -2.76 -8.63 -5.99
CA VAL A 13 -3.89 -8.54 -6.91
C VAL A 13 -4.77 -9.80 -6.86
N ILE A 14 -4.17 -10.99 -6.87
CA ILE A 14 -4.86 -12.29 -6.97
C ILE A 14 -5.39 -12.77 -5.62
N SER A 15 -4.74 -12.42 -4.50
CA SER A 15 -5.25 -12.75 -3.15
C SER A 15 -6.42 -11.83 -2.77
N SER A 16 -7.53 -12.01 -3.49
CA SER A 16 -8.87 -11.56 -3.08
C SER A 16 -9.40 -12.36 -1.88
N THR A 17 -8.62 -13.32 -1.37
CA THR A 17 -8.94 -14.18 -0.23
C THR A 17 -8.91 -13.38 1.08
N THR A 18 -10.05 -12.74 1.37
CA THR A 18 -10.43 -11.98 2.56
C THR A 18 -9.67 -10.68 2.80
N CYS A 19 -10.39 -9.56 2.64
CA CYS A 19 -9.93 -8.26 3.11
C CYS A 19 -9.81 -8.27 4.63
N ARG A 20 -8.60 -8.32 5.15
CA ARG A 20 -8.31 -8.25 6.59
C ARG A 20 -7.41 -7.06 6.87
N LYS A 21 -7.56 -6.53 8.07
CA LYS A 21 -6.63 -5.55 8.63
C LYS A 21 -5.34 -6.25 9.02
N PHE A 22 -4.21 -5.57 8.84
CA PHE A 22 -2.93 -5.97 9.40
C PHE A 22 -2.92 -5.78 10.91
N LEU A 23 -3.57 -4.74 11.43
CA LEU A 23 -3.61 -4.46 12.85
C LEU A 23 -4.61 -5.32 13.60
N ASP A 24 -4.09 -6.08 14.55
CA ASP A 24 -4.86 -6.79 15.57
C ASP A 24 -4.88 -5.99 16.89
N SER A 25 -3.83 -5.20 17.16
CA SER A 25 -3.72 -4.28 18.30
C SER A 25 -2.86 -3.08 17.92
N ASP A 26 -3.31 -1.85 18.23
CA ASP A 26 -2.75 -0.63 17.62
C ASP A 26 -1.58 0.05 18.35
N GLY A 27 -1.27 -0.35 19.58
CA GLY A 27 -0.21 0.31 20.36
C GLY A 27 -0.49 1.79 20.68
N ILE A 28 -1.70 2.29 20.42
CA ILE A 28 -2.13 3.67 20.69
C ILE A 28 -3.17 3.66 21.80
N SER A 29 -4.24 2.90 21.61
CA SER A 29 -5.27 2.64 22.61
C SER A 29 -4.89 1.52 23.59
N SER A 30 -3.82 0.79 23.26
CA SER A 30 -3.29 -0.35 24.02
C SER A 30 -1.78 -0.21 24.20
N ASN A 31 -1.20 -0.91 25.19
CA ASN A 31 0.26 -0.92 25.38
C ASN A 31 0.98 -1.95 24.48
N ASN A 32 0.26 -2.55 23.52
CA ASN A 32 0.77 -3.60 22.63
C ASN A 32 0.43 -3.26 21.17
N LEU A 33 1.42 -3.36 20.28
CA LEU A 33 1.21 -3.32 18.84
C LEU A 33 1.35 -4.73 18.29
N LEU A 34 0.32 -5.22 17.60
CA LEU A 34 0.31 -6.52 16.97
C LEU A 34 -0.10 -6.39 15.51
N LEU A 35 0.80 -6.76 14.62
CA LEU A 35 0.58 -6.83 13.18
C LEU A 35 0.58 -8.29 12.72
N LYS A 36 -0.38 -8.63 11.89
CA LYS A 36 -0.50 -9.93 11.20
C LYS A 36 -0.61 -9.69 9.70
N ASP A 37 -0.09 -10.61 8.90
CA ASP A 37 -0.34 -10.59 7.46
C ASP A 37 -1.77 -11.04 7.14
N GLN A 38 -2.13 -11.02 5.86
CA GLN A 38 -3.46 -11.40 5.38
C GLN A 38 -3.79 -12.89 5.63
N SER A 39 -2.77 -13.75 5.82
CA SER A 39 -2.95 -15.15 6.22
C SER A 39 -3.17 -15.34 7.73
N GLY A 40 -2.93 -14.28 8.52
CA GLY A 40 -3.01 -14.29 9.99
C GLY A 40 -1.68 -14.57 10.68
N LYS A 41 -0.58 -14.72 9.92
CA LYS A 41 0.76 -14.91 10.49
C LYS A 41 1.25 -13.61 11.12
N VAL A 42 1.82 -13.70 12.32
CA VAL A 42 2.37 -12.53 13.04
C VAL A 42 3.57 -11.96 12.27
N LEU A 43 3.50 -10.67 11.96
CA LEU A 43 4.58 -9.88 11.36
C LEU A 43 5.38 -9.16 12.45
N LEU A 44 4.69 -8.55 13.41
CA LEU A 44 5.31 -7.80 14.51
C LEU A 44 4.46 -7.94 15.77
N ASN A 45 5.12 -8.19 16.89
CA ASN A 45 4.50 -8.15 18.22
C ASN A 45 5.38 -7.31 19.15
N CYS A 46 5.04 -6.03 19.28
CA CYS A 46 5.73 -5.11 20.16
C CYS A 46 4.92 -4.95 21.45
N ARG A 47 5.46 -5.48 22.54
CA ARG A 47 4.92 -5.27 23.89
C ARG A 47 5.55 -4.03 24.51
N ASN A 48 4.80 -3.35 25.36
CA ASN A 48 5.25 -2.14 26.06
C ASN A 48 5.63 -1.00 25.11
N VAL A 49 4.72 -0.70 24.19
CA VAL A 49 4.86 0.35 23.17
C VAL A 49 5.25 1.70 23.77
N ASN A 50 4.75 2.04 24.96
CA ASN A 50 5.08 3.31 25.61
C ASN A 50 6.57 3.43 25.95
N ALA A 51 7.21 2.34 26.36
CA ALA A 51 8.65 2.33 26.61
C ALA A 51 9.45 2.50 25.31
N LEU A 52 8.98 1.95 24.19
CA LEU A 52 9.63 2.11 22.89
C LEU A 52 9.49 3.55 22.38
N LYS A 53 8.29 4.13 22.48
CA LYS A 53 8.02 5.54 22.14
C LYS A 53 8.90 6.51 22.91
N GLY A 54 9.17 6.24 24.19
CA GLY A 54 10.04 7.07 25.03
C GLY A 54 11.54 6.94 24.73
N LYS A 55 11.96 5.91 23.97
CA LYS A 55 13.37 5.66 23.65
C LYS A 55 13.75 6.03 22.22
N ILE A 56 12.78 6.00 21.31
CA ILE A 56 13.04 6.08 19.87
C ILE A 56 12.10 7.10 19.26
N ASP A 57 12.67 8.23 18.88
CA ASP A 57 11.94 9.31 18.24
C ASP A 57 11.30 8.84 16.94
N GLY A 58 10.07 9.29 16.71
CA GLY A 58 9.31 8.98 15.50
C GLY A 58 8.56 7.65 15.52
N VAL A 59 8.81 6.72 16.46
CA VAL A 59 8.07 5.44 16.53
C VAL A 59 6.57 5.65 16.73
N GLY A 60 6.18 6.58 17.60
CA GLY A 60 4.76 6.89 17.81
C GLY A 60 4.06 7.37 16.53
N VAL A 61 4.77 8.14 15.70
CA VAL A 61 4.29 8.60 14.40
C VAL A 61 4.17 7.42 13.44
N SER A 62 5.15 6.52 13.40
CA SER A 62 5.09 5.31 12.56
C SER A 62 3.88 4.44 12.89
N PHE A 63 3.52 4.31 14.17
CA PHE A 63 2.35 3.55 14.60
C PHE A 63 1.04 4.21 14.15
N ALA A 64 0.94 5.53 14.30
CA ALA A 64 -0.22 6.29 13.80
C ALA A 64 -0.36 6.18 12.27
N ILE A 65 0.74 6.31 11.54
CA ILE A 65 0.73 6.16 10.07
C ILE A 65 0.28 4.76 9.67
N THR A 66 0.86 3.73 10.29
CA THR A 66 0.54 2.33 10.03
C THR A 66 -0.95 2.05 10.27
N LYS A 67 -1.51 2.60 11.36
CA LYS A 67 -2.95 2.51 11.65
C LYS A 67 -3.82 3.08 10.54
N ASN A 68 -3.53 4.30 10.13
CA ASN A 68 -4.34 4.96 9.11
C ASN A 68 -4.19 4.25 7.75
N LEU A 69 -2.98 3.84 7.38
CA LEU A 69 -2.76 3.11 6.12
C LEU A 69 -3.46 1.75 6.12
N ASP A 70 -3.47 1.03 7.24
CA ASP A 70 -4.20 -0.24 7.36
C ASP A 70 -5.71 -0.05 7.20
N GLU A 71 -6.27 1.03 7.75
CA GLU A 71 -7.68 1.38 7.54
C GLU A 71 -8.00 1.64 6.06
N TYR A 72 -7.16 2.40 5.36
CA TYR A 72 -7.33 2.63 3.93
C TYR A 72 -7.14 1.37 3.10
N GLN A 73 -6.13 0.54 3.40
CA GLN A 73 -5.92 -0.73 2.73
C GLN A 73 -7.15 -1.64 2.85
N PHE A 74 -7.72 -1.72 4.05
CA PHE A 74 -8.92 -2.50 4.31
C PHE A 74 -10.13 -1.97 3.53
N LEU A 75 -10.30 -0.65 3.49
CA LEU A 75 -11.37 0.00 2.74
C LEU A 75 -11.24 -0.22 1.23
N MET A 76 -10.08 0.07 0.65
CA MET A 76 -9.83 -0.15 -0.78
C MET A 76 -10.01 -1.61 -1.18
N CYS A 77 -9.57 -2.54 -0.33
CA CYS A 77 -9.78 -3.97 -0.56
C CYS A 77 -11.26 -4.31 -0.72
N LYS A 78 -12.15 -3.65 0.01
CA LYS A 78 -13.61 -3.84 -0.14
C LYS A 78 -14.17 -3.20 -1.40
N TYR A 79 -13.55 -2.14 -1.91
CA TYR A 79 -14.01 -1.46 -3.12
C TYR A 79 -13.61 -2.20 -4.40
N ILE A 80 -12.38 -2.72 -4.47
CA ILE A 80 -11.81 -3.35 -5.66
C ILE A 80 -12.70 -4.42 -6.31
N PRO A 81 -13.30 -5.38 -5.57
CA PRO A 81 -14.12 -6.44 -6.19
C PRO A 81 -15.37 -5.92 -6.90
N ALA A 82 -15.87 -4.76 -6.51
CA ALA A 82 -17.07 -4.16 -7.11
C ALA A 82 -16.77 -3.35 -8.38
N LEU A 83 -15.48 -3.19 -8.74
CA LEU A 83 -15.06 -2.40 -9.88
C LEU A 83 -14.71 -3.29 -11.09
N PRO A 84 -15.06 -2.87 -12.31
CA PRO A 84 -14.56 -3.50 -13.54
C PRO A 84 -13.03 -3.45 -13.64
N ASP A 85 -12.44 -4.43 -14.32
CA ASP A 85 -10.97 -4.51 -14.50
C ASP A 85 -10.38 -3.32 -15.26
N HIS A 86 -11.19 -2.68 -16.09
CA HIS A 86 -10.83 -1.46 -16.82
C HIS A 86 -11.11 -0.16 -16.03
N ASP A 87 -11.61 -0.22 -14.80
CA ASP A 87 -11.84 1.00 -14.00
C ASP A 87 -10.51 1.54 -13.46
N VAL A 88 -10.23 2.83 -13.74
CA VAL A 88 -9.01 3.52 -13.29
C VAL A 88 -8.85 3.48 -11.77
N PHE A 89 -9.94 3.60 -11.00
CA PHE A 89 -9.86 3.52 -9.54
C PHE A 89 -9.51 2.11 -9.08
N LYS A 90 -9.97 1.05 -9.77
CA LYS A 90 -9.56 -0.31 -9.43
C LYS A 90 -8.05 -0.47 -9.57
N LEU A 91 -7.49 0.01 -10.68
CA LEU A 91 -6.06 -0.07 -10.96
C LEU A 91 -5.27 0.76 -9.93
N LYS A 92 -5.68 2.00 -9.65
CA LYS A 92 -5.07 2.84 -8.62
C LYS A 92 -5.17 2.25 -7.22
N PHE A 93 -6.32 1.72 -6.82
CA PHE A 93 -6.51 1.07 -5.52
C PHE A 93 -5.63 -0.16 -5.34
N GLN A 94 -5.42 -0.96 -6.39
CA GLN A 94 -4.50 -2.10 -6.31
C GLN A 94 -3.05 -1.66 -6.09
N LYS A 95 -2.63 -0.58 -6.76
CA LYS A 95 -1.30 0.02 -6.53
C LYS A 95 -1.16 0.56 -5.12
N MET A 96 -2.14 1.32 -4.64
CA MET A 96 -2.11 1.86 -3.28
C MET A 96 -2.12 0.75 -2.23
N ARG A 97 -2.88 -0.33 -2.43
CA ARG A 97 -2.81 -1.51 -1.55
C ARG A 97 -1.41 -2.13 -1.53
N LEU A 98 -0.81 -2.36 -2.70
CA LEU A 98 0.56 -2.89 -2.79
C LEU A 98 1.55 -1.96 -2.05
N LEU A 99 1.46 -0.66 -2.30
CA LEU A 99 2.32 0.34 -1.69
C LEU A 99 2.22 0.35 -0.17
N ILE A 100 1.01 0.25 0.37
CA ILE A 100 0.76 0.12 1.81
C ILE A 100 1.40 -1.16 2.37
N ILE A 101 1.28 -2.28 1.68
CA ILE A 101 1.88 -3.55 2.10
C ILE A 101 3.41 -3.43 2.15
N LEU A 102 4.02 -2.86 1.12
CA LEU A 102 5.47 -2.62 1.06
C LEU A 102 5.92 -1.70 2.19
N PHE A 103 5.17 -0.63 2.45
CA PHE A 103 5.42 0.28 3.56
C PHE A 103 5.38 -0.43 4.91
N ILE A 104 4.32 -1.20 5.19
CA ILE A 104 4.16 -1.93 6.46
C ILE A 104 5.30 -2.93 6.64
N ASN A 105 5.66 -3.69 5.60
CA ASN A 105 6.77 -4.63 5.67
C ASN A 105 8.10 -3.92 5.96
N LYS A 106 8.38 -2.80 5.28
CA LYS A 106 9.60 -2.00 5.53
C LYS A 106 9.63 -1.45 6.95
N MET A 107 8.49 -1.01 7.47
CA MET A 107 8.34 -0.51 8.84
C MET A 107 8.62 -1.62 9.86
N VAL A 108 8.04 -2.82 9.65
CA VAL A 108 8.30 -4.00 10.47
C VAL A 108 9.79 -4.35 10.44
N ASP A 109 10.42 -4.39 9.27
CA ASP A 109 11.84 -4.71 9.14
C ASP A 109 12.72 -3.74 9.94
N VAL A 110 12.43 -2.43 9.86
CA VAL A 110 13.15 -1.39 10.62
C VAL A 110 13.00 -1.59 12.12
N LEU A 111 11.80 -1.93 12.61
CA LEU A 111 11.54 -2.12 14.04
C LEU A 111 12.10 -3.43 14.60
N LEU A 112 12.32 -4.43 13.75
CA LEU A 112 12.95 -5.69 14.15
C LEU A 112 14.48 -5.59 14.19
N GLN A 113 15.08 -4.49 13.73
CA GLN A 113 16.53 -4.32 13.81
C GLN A 113 17.00 -4.21 15.27
N PRO A 114 18.13 -4.83 15.64
CA PRO A 114 18.68 -4.76 17.00
C PRO A 114 18.94 -3.32 17.48
N LYS A 115 19.25 -2.42 16.54
CA LYS A 115 19.40 -0.99 16.77
C LYS A 115 18.59 -0.24 15.73
N ILE A 116 17.40 0.20 16.12
CA ILE A 116 16.51 0.97 15.25
C ILE A 116 17.17 2.31 14.92
N ASN A 117 17.31 2.58 13.62
CA ASN A 117 17.86 3.83 13.12
C ASN A 117 16.75 4.89 13.01
N SER A 118 16.74 5.85 13.93
CA SER A 118 15.73 6.93 13.97
C SER A 118 15.70 7.78 12.71
N LYS A 119 16.83 7.94 12.00
CA LYS A 119 16.88 8.67 10.72
C LYS A 119 16.11 7.92 9.64
N ILE A 120 16.33 6.60 9.53
CA ILE A 120 15.57 5.76 8.58
C ILE A 120 14.09 5.81 8.89
N LEU A 121 13.73 5.70 10.18
CA LEU A 121 12.33 5.78 10.61
C LEU A 121 11.69 7.12 10.31
N THR A 122 12.43 8.23 10.46
CA THR A 122 11.95 9.58 10.13
C THR A 122 11.68 9.74 8.65
N GLU A 123 12.60 9.29 7.78
CA GLU A 123 12.36 9.30 6.33
C GLU A 123 11.20 8.40 5.92
N LEU A 124 11.10 7.22 6.54
CA LEU A 124 9.96 6.32 6.33
C LEU A 124 8.65 7.01 6.74
N ASN A 125 8.61 7.72 7.87
CA ASN A 125 7.42 8.46 8.29
C ASN A 125 7.02 9.57 7.31
N LYS A 126 7.98 10.31 6.74
CA LYS A 126 7.68 11.30 5.69
C LYS A 126 7.04 10.64 4.48
N HIS A 127 7.61 9.53 4.02
CA HIS A 127 7.07 8.78 2.91
C HIS A 127 5.66 8.22 3.21
N GLY A 128 5.47 7.63 4.39
CA GLY A 128 4.18 7.12 4.84
C GLY A 128 3.09 8.19 4.92
N ASN A 129 3.42 9.41 5.35
CA ASN A 129 2.49 10.53 5.32
C ASN A 129 2.13 10.96 3.88
N ALA A 130 3.08 10.92 2.95
CA ALA A 130 2.81 11.22 1.55
C ALA A 130 1.89 10.16 0.90
N ILE A 131 2.08 8.87 1.24
CA ILE A 131 1.16 7.79 0.84
C ILE A 131 -0.24 8.02 1.46
N LEU A 132 -0.29 8.41 2.74
CA LEU A 132 -1.55 8.69 3.43
C LEU A 132 -2.35 9.80 2.77
N LEU A 133 -1.69 10.89 2.37
CA LEU A 133 -2.33 11.99 1.67
C LEU A 133 -2.94 11.50 0.36
N GLU A 134 -2.13 10.85 -0.48
CA GLU A 134 -2.55 10.30 -1.78
C GLU A 134 -3.74 9.35 -1.64
N VAL A 135 -3.67 8.39 -0.71
CA VAL A 135 -4.75 7.40 -0.55
C VAL A 135 -6.03 8.05 -0.01
N SER A 136 -5.91 9.07 0.83
CA SER A 136 -7.05 9.80 1.38
C SER A 136 -7.79 10.57 0.29
N GLU A 137 -7.06 11.28 -0.58
CA GLU A 137 -7.59 12.05 -1.70
C GLU A 137 -8.21 11.12 -2.74
N LEU A 138 -7.50 10.06 -3.15
CA LEU A 138 -8.01 9.06 -4.10
C LEU A 138 -9.30 8.39 -3.60
N THR A 139 -9.36 8.07 -2.30
CA THR A 139 -10.56 7.49 -1.69
C THR A 139 -11.72 8.48 -1.66
N HIS A 140 -11.43 9.76 -1.44
CA HIS A 140 -12.44 10.82 -1.47
C HIS A 140 -12.96 11.03 -2.90
N GLU A 141 -12.09 11.18 -3.89
CA GLU A 141 -12.44 11.28 -5.32
C GLU A 141 -13.34 10.11 -5.76
N TYR A 142 -13.00 8.89 -5.37
CA TYR A 142 -13.81 7.72 -5.65
C TYR A 142 -15.22 7.77 -5.04
N ARG A 143 -15.36 8.34 -3.83
CA ARG A 143 -16.66 8.45 -3.14
C ARG A 143 -17.54 9.53 -3.76
N GLU A 144 -16.94 10.62 -4.20
CA GLU A 144 -17.63 11.75 -4.84
C GLU A 144 -17.92 11.53 -6.32
N ARG A 145 -17.36 10.47 -6.93
CA ARG A 145 -17.58 10.20 -8.35
C ARG A 145 -19.07 10.01 -8.68
N ASP A 146 -19.48 10.53 -9.83
CA ASP A 146 -20.78 10.17 -10.39
C ASP A 146 -20.75 8.69 -10.81
N LYS A 147 -21.54 7.86 -10.13
CA LYS A 147 -21.63 6.43 -10.42
C LYS A 147 -22.25 6.14 -11.79
N ASN A 148 -22.89 7.13 -12.41
CA ASN A 148 -23.46 7.03 -13.74
C ASN A 148 -22.46 7.42 -14.85
N ASP A 149 -21.32 8.03 -14.51
CA ASP A 149 -20.27 8.36 -15.47
C ASP A 149 -19.26 7.21 -15.62
N SER A 150 -19.66 6.22 -16.42
CA SER A 150 -18.83 5.07 -16.74
C SER A 150 -17.76 5.36 -17.79
N VAL A 151 -17.78 6.50 -18.48
CA VAL A 151 -16.87 6.76 -19.62
C VAL A 151 -15.58 7.42 -19.14
N THR A 152 -15.67 8.37 -18.22
CA THR A 152 -14.51 9.15 -17.74
C THR A 152 -13.47 8.29 -17.04
N HIS A 153 -13.91 7.23 -16.38
CA HIS A 153 -13.10 6.38 -15.50
C HIS A 153 -12.64 5.07 -16.16
N ASN A 154 -12.91 4.88 -17.44
CA ASN A 154 -12.42 3.72 -18.18
C ASN A 154 -10.97 3.91 -18.60
N PHE A 155 -10.17 2.90 -18.30
CA PHE A 155 -8.81 2.75 -18.77
C PHE A 155 -8.81 2.38 -20.26
N SER A 156 -7.91 3.02 -21.00
CA SER A 156 -7.57 2.69 -22.38
C SER A 156 -6.05 2.66 -22.49
N ASN A 157 -5.48 1.72 -23.25
CA ASN A 157 -4.02 1.60 -23.43
C ASN A 157 -3.34 2.88 -23.93
N GLN A 158 -4.09 3.79 -24.56
CA GLN A 158 -3.61 5.11 -25.01
C GLN A 158 -3.37 6.13 -23.89
N ASN A 159 -3.81 5.84 -22.65
CA ASN A 159 -3.80 6.78 -21.52
C ASN A 159 -3.28 6.13 -20.25
N ILE A 160 -2.09 5.51 -20.30
CA ILE A 160 -1.48 4.88 -19.12
C ILE A 160 -1.28 5.85 -17.95
N ASP A 161 -1.08 7.14 -18.25
CA ASP A 161 -0.90 8.16 -17.22
C ASP A 161 -2.14 8.37 -16.34
N LYS A 162 -3.34 8.01 -16.83
CA LYS A 162 -4.57 8.09 -16.03
C LYS A 162 -4.52 7.22 -14.78
N ILE A 163 -3.75 6.13 -14.80
CA ILE A 163 -3.61 5.25 -13.65
C ILE A 163 -2.45 5.66 -12.75
N ASN A 164 -1.57 6.59 -13.15
CA ASN A 164 -0.45 7.03 -12.32
C ASN A 164 -0.93 7.74 -11.04
N LEU A 165 -0.13 7.57 -9.98
CA LEU A 165 -0.22 8.31 -8.74
C LEU A 165 0.41 9.70 -8.91
N LYS A 166 0.23 10.61 -7.95
CA LYS A 166 0.82 11.96 -8.02
C LYS A 166 2.36 11.96 -8.00
N MET A 167 2.97 10.90 -7.49
CA MET A 167 4.42 10.68 -7.55
C MET A 167 4.74 9.19 -7.60
N ASP A 168 5.95 8.87 -8.06
CA ASP A 168 6.46 7.50 -8.03
C ASP A 168 6.94 7.12 -6.61
N TYR A 169 6.00 6.66 -5.80
CA TYR A 169 6.29 6.19 -4.45
C TYR A 169 7.09 4.88 -4.43
N PHE A 170 7.09 4.10 -5.53
CA PHE A 170 7.69 2.77 -5.56
C PHE A 170 9.21 2.79 -5.56
N ILE A 171 9.82 3.94 -5.88
CA ILE A 171 11.29 4.14 -5.87
C ILE A 171 11.87 3.83 -4.48
N GLN A 172 11.10 4.03 -3.40
CA GLN A 172 11.53 3.70 -2.03
C GLN A 172 11.55 2.18 -1.73
N PHE A 173 11.08 1.37 -2.67
CA PHE A 173 10.94 -0.08 -2.58
C PHE A 173 11.61 -0.79 -3.76
N ASP A 174 12.65 -0.18 -4.33
CA ASP A 174 13.48 -0.73 -5.42
C ASP A 174 12.66 -1.11 -6.68
N ALA A 175 11.59 -0.37 -6.95
CA ALA A 175 10.74 -0.51 -8.12
C ALA A 175 10.32 0.87 -8.66
N THR A 176 9.76 0.92 -9.87
CA THR A 176 9.13 2.13 -10.41
C THR A 176 7.64 1.92 -10.64
N GLU A 177 6.87 2.99 -10.59
CA GLU A 177 5.46 2.95 -10.91
C GLU A 177 5.19 2.37 -12.31
N ILE A 178 6.08 2.66 -13.28
CA ILE A 178 6.01 2.10 -14.63
C ILE A 178 6.11 0.57 -14.59
N GLN A 179 7.05 0.02 -13.82
CA GLN A 179 7.19 -1.44 -13.66
C GLN A 179 5.93 -2.04 -13.02
N ILE A 180 5.39 -1.39 -11.98
CA ILE A 180 4.16 -1.84 -11.33
C ILE A 180 2.96 -1.81 -12.28
N ASN A 181 2.79 -0.73 -13.05
CA ASN A 181 1.74 -0.60 -14.05
C ASN A 181 1.81 -1.74 -15.07
N ARG A 182 3.01 -2.06 -15.58
CA ARG A 182 3.21 -3.15 -16.54
C ARG A 182 2.74 -4.50 -16.00
N ILE A 183 3.16 -4.83 -14.78
CA ILE A 183 2.79 -6.11 -14.15
C ILE A 183 1.28 -6.13 -13.86
N LEU A 184 0.73 -5.05 -13.32
CA LEU A 184 -0.69 -4.95 -12.99
C LEU A 184 -1.59 -5.10 -14.23
N LEU A 185 -1.27 -4.38 -15.30
CA LEU A 185 -2.02 -4.43 -16.56
C LEU A 185 -1.93 -5.81 -17.23
N SER A 186 -0.75 -6.46 -17.16
CA SER A 186 -0.58 -7.84 -17.63
C SER A 186 -1.48 -8.83 -16.87
N ILE A 187 -1.63 -8.68 -15.56
CA ILE A 187 -2.53 -9.54 -14.75
C ILE A 187 -4.00 -9.38 -15.17
N TYR A 188 -4.41 -8.17 -15.54
CA TYR A 188 -5.76 -7.88 -16.03
C TYR A 188 -5.96 -8.13 -17.54
N GLY A 189 -4.94 -8.66 -18.23
CA GLY A 189 -5.03 -9.00 -19.65
C GLY A 189 -5.01 -7.81 -20.61
N PHE A 190 -4.50 -6.64 -20.18
CA PHE A 190 -4.28 -5.52 -21.07
C PHE A 190 -2.95 -5.67 -21.83
N ASP A 191 -3.02 -5.78 -23.16
CA ASP A 191 -1.84 -5.79 -24.02
C ASP A 191 -1.22 -4.39 -24.09
N ILE A 192 -0.12 -4.18 -23.37
CA ILE A 192 0.71 -2.99 -23.53
C ILE A 192 1.56 -3.19 -24.79
N ALA A 193 0.99 -2.92 -25.95
CA ALA A 193 1.76 -2.86 -27.18
C ALA A 193 2.76 -1.68 -27.08
N GLY A 194 4.06 -2.01 -26.93
CA GLY A 194 5.14 -1.03 -27.06
C GLY A 194 5.83 -0.60 -25.76
N SER A 195 6.77 -1.42 -25.30
CA SER A 195 8.12 -0.91 -25.03
C SER A 195 9.07 -2.04 -25.33
N ALA A 196 9.80 -1.89 -26.43
CA ALA A 196 10.88 -2.78 -26.79
C ALA A 196 11.79 -3.02 -25.58
N ILE A 197 12.17 -4.27 -25.45
CA ILE A 197 13.32 -4.70 -24.68
C ILE A 197 14.53 -4.02 -25.35
N GLU A 198 15.06 -2.98 -24.72
CA GLU A 198 16.49 -2.62 -24.75
C GLU A 198 16.91 -2.17 -23.36
#